data_AF-A0A1F7U223-F1
#
_entry.id   AF-A0A1F7U223-F1
#
_cell.length_a   1.000
_cell.length_b   1.000
_cell.length_c   1.000
_cell.angle_alpha   90.00
_cell.angle_beta   90.00
_cell.angle_gamma   90.00
#
_symmetry.space_group_name_H-M   'P 1'
#
loop_
_entity.id
_entity.type
_entity.pdbx_description
1 polymer ?
#
loop_
_entity_poly.entity_id
_entity_poly.type
_entity_poly.pdbx_seq_one_letter_code
_entity_poly.pdbx_strand_id
1 'polypeptide(L)'
;MKRINIHLILSVIVVVGMFGANPTHAAGCTSGTLIKGTTFPAVYYCGANGKRYVFPNEKTYNTWYSDFSTVITISDADLGSISIGGNVTYKPGVRMVKVTTMPNAYAVAAGGTLRWVKSEALASAYYGANWNQMIDDVPDAFFTNYKFGADIDDTSDYNPSGEQAAALSINVDKGLVTARAGQTFYPALKQEVVYFQGGGLTLTGHLCRPEGFGPFRAVIYNHGGLGTSLGGDPEGTCSAVADLGFVGFSPLRRTTMSLAGHIDDVYAALTFMKNLEYVDDNRLGIIGFSRGGLLTLEAATERTDFKAIVMMAPAPGGNDEIDTYIQQVGKINAPVLLQVSSNDTVQANHVAIVNDIHSALLAAGKEVTRFIYPPYGNDGHYMFFEIGDYWKDTAEFLTSNL
;
A
#
# COMPACT_ATOMS: atom_id res chain seq x y z
N MET A 1 47.51 21.46 45.27
CA MET A 1 46.96 20.32 44.50
C MET A 1 45.53 20.05 44.96
N LYS A 2 44.54 20.63 44.27
CA LYS A 2 43.11 20.32 44.48
C LYS A 2 42.63 19.57 43.25
N ARG A 3 42.14 18.34 43.45
CA ARG A 3 41.52 17.51 42.40
C ARG A 3 40.14 18.08 42.08
N ILE A 4 39.91 18.43 40.82
CA ILE A 4 38.60 18.80 40.30
C ILE A 4 38.01 17.52 39.70
N ASN A 5 36.97 16.99 40.32
CA ASN A 5 36.16 15.90 39.76
C ASN A 5 35.18 16.52 38.76
N ILE A 6 35.38 16.23 37.47
CA ILE A 6 34.42 16.55 36.42
C ILE A 6 33.43 15.39 36.34
N HIS A 7 32.23 15.59 36.87
CA HIS A 7 31.09 14.72 36.59
C HIS A 7 30.57 15.06 35.19
N LEU A 8 30.85 14.17 34.23
CA LEU A 8 30.28 14.21 32.89
C LEU A 8 28.81 13.77 32.99
N ILE A 9 27.88 14.73 33.01
CA ILE A 9 26.45 14.46 32.92
C ILE A 9 26.18 14.11 31.45
N LEU A 10 25.99 12.82 31.16
CA LEU A 10 25.43 12.35 29.90
C LEU A 10 23.95 12.76 29.87
N SER A 11 23.64 13.86 29.18
CA SER A 11 22.27 14.26 28.91
C SER A 11 21.64 13.28 27.91
N VAL A 12 20.80 12.37 28.41
CA VAL A 12 19.88 11.60 27.57
C VAL A 12 18.84 12.59 27.03
N ILE A 13 19.01 13.00 25.78
CA ILE A 13 17.98 13.74 25.06
C ILE A 13 16.93 12.72 24.64
N VAL A 14 15.85 12.61 25.40
CA VAL A 14 14.62 12.00 24.92
C VAL A 14 13.99 13.02 23.98
N VAL A 15 14.22 12.87 22.68
CA VAL A 15 13.42 13.57 21.67
C VAL A 15 12.03 12.94 21.71
N VAL A 16 11.12 13.52 22.49
CA VAL A 16 9.68 13.29 22.31
C VAL A 16 9.33 14.03 21.01
N GLY A 17 9.52 13.35 19.88
CA GLY A 17 9.00 13.82 18.61
C GLY A 17 7.48 13.89 18.73
N MET A 18 6.92 15.10 18.58
CA MET A 18 5.54 15.23 18.12
C MET A 18 5.49 14.68 16.70
N PHE A 19 5.35 13.36 16.57
CA PHE A 19 5.00 12.73 15.31
C PHE A 19 3.54 13.11 15.05
N GLY A 20 3.31 13.93 14.02
CA GLY A 20 1.97 14.01 13.43
C GLY A 20 1.54 12.59 13.09
N ALA A 21 0.33 12.19 13.49
CA ALA A 21 -0.20 10.89 13.16
C ALA A 21 -0.13 10.72 11.63
N ASN A 22 0.80 9.89 11.15
CA ASN A 22 0.76 9.42 9.79
C ASN A 22 -0.59 8.71 9.61
N PRO A 23 -1.30 8.93 8.50
CA PRO A 23 -2.57 8.25 8.28
C PRO A 23 -2.31 6.74 8.33
N THR A 24 -2.82 6.08 9.37
CA THR A 24 -2.93 4.63 9.41
C THR A 24 -3.77 4.24 8.19
N HIS A 25 -3.14 3.62 7.19
CA HIS A 25 -3.88 3.09 6.05
C HIS A 25 -4.86 2.05 6.58
N ALA A 26 -6.15 2.38 6.51
CA ALA A 26 -7.22 1.52 6.96
C ALA A 26 -7.32 0.31 6.03
N ALA A 27 -7.51 -0.87 6.63
CA ALA A 27 -7.53 -2.14 5.91
C ALA A 27 -8.51 -2.11 4.74
N GLY A 28 -8.03 -2.51 3.56
CA GLY A 28 -8.86 -2.71 2.38
C GLY A 28 -9.12 -1.46 1.53
N CYS A 29 -8.40 -0.36 1.77
CA CYS A 29 -8.47 0.85 0.93
C CYS A 29 -7.20 1.07 0.10
N THR A 30 -6.92 0.12 -0.80
CA THR A 30 -5.79 0.23 -1.73
C THR A 30 -6.03 1.37 -2.70
N SER A 31 -5.04 2.25 -2.90
CA SER A 31 -5.17 3.38 -3.81
C SER A 31 -5.62 2.94 -5.22
N GLY A 32 -6.64 3.60 -5.77
CA GLY A 32 -7.22 3.30 -7.07
C GLY A 32 -8.40 2.33 -7.05
N THR A 33 -8.67 1.68 -5.92
CA THR A 33 -9.78 0.72 -5.81
C THR A 33 -11.12 1.39 -5.52
N LEU A 34 -12.19 0.67 -5.82
CA LEU A 34 -13.57 1.04 -5.47
C LEU A 34 -14.05 0.16 -4.32
N ILE A 35 -14.60 0.78 -3.29
CA ILE A 35 -15.05 0.08 -2.07
C ILE A 35 -16.49 0.43 -1.71
N LYS A 36 -17.17 -0.51 -1.06
CA LYS A 36 -18.47 -0.30 -0.42
C LYS A 36 -18.55 -1.07 0.90
N GLY A 37 -19.49 -0.69 1.75
CA GLY A 37 -19.77 -1.41 3.00
C GLY A 37 -20.60 -2.66 2.78
N THR A 38 -20.61 -3.53 3.78
CA THR A 38 -21.50 -4.71 3.82
C THR A 38 -22.97 -4.30 3.83
N THR A 39 -23.33 -3.25 4.58
CA THR A 39 -24.72 -2.77 4.68
C THR A 39 -24.98 -1.45 3.94
N PHE A 40 -23.92 -0.71 3.58
CA PHE A 40 -24.05 0.56 2.88
C PHE A 40 -23.99 0.41 1.35
N PRO A 41 -24.95 0.99 0.60
CA PRO A 41 -24.98 0.88 -0.86
C PRO A 41 -24.04 1.86 -1.58
N ALA A 42 -23.58 2.91 -0.89
CA ALA A 42 -22.71 3.92 -1.49
C ALA A 42 -21.33 3.32 -1.84
N VAL A 43 -20.87 3.61 -3.06
CA VAL A 43 -19.54 3.28 -3.55
C VAL A 43 -18.61 4.47 -3.31
N TYR A 44 -17.36 4.17 -2.98
CA TYR A 44 -16.31 5.17 -2.76
C TYR A 44 -15.06 4.79 -3.53
N TYR A 45 -14.28 5.80 -3.91
CA TYR A 45 -12.95 5.62 -4.48
C TYR A 45 -11.88 5.77 -3.40
N CYS A 46 -10.92 4.84 -3.34
CA CYS A 46 -9.77 4.91 -2.45
C CYS A 46 -8.66 5.77 -3.05
N GLY A 47 -8.43 6.95 -2.46
CA GLY A 47 -7.40 7.87 -2.89
C GLY A 47 -6.01 7.51 -2.34
N ALA A 48 -4.96 7.94 -3.03
CA ALA A 48 -3.56 7.73 -2.65
C ALA A 48 -3.15 8.36 -1.31
N ASN A 49 -4.00 9.19 -0.72
CA ASN A 49 -3.82 9.76 0.62
C ASN A 49 -4.49 8.94 1.74
N GLY A 50 -4.91 7.71 1.46
CA GLY A 50 -5.58 6.83 2.42
C GLY A 50 -7.00 7.26 2.80
N LYS A 51 -7.63 8.15 2.01
CA LYS A 51 -9.00 8.62 2.22
C LYS A 51 -9.95 8.09 1.16
N ARG A 52 -11.23 7.98 1.51
CA ARG A 52 -12.29 7.62 0.57
C ARG A 52 -12.94 8.85 -0.04
N TYR A 53 -13.21 8.81 -1.34
CA TYR A 53 -13.86 9.88 -2.11
C TYR A 53 -15.25 9.46 -2.52
N VAL A 54 -16.20 10.36 -2.31
CA VAL A 54 -17.63 10.09 -2.49
C VAL A 54 -18.02 10.39 -3.93
N PHE A 55 -18.75 9.48 -4.57
CA PHE A 55 -19.46 9.79 -5.82
C PHE A 55 -20.78 10.50 -5.47
N PRO A 56 -21.00 11.76 -5.89
CA PRO A 56 -22.22 12.50 -5.55
C PRO A 56 -23.50 11.83 -6.08
N ASN A 57 -23.41 11.14 -7.22
CA ASN A 57 -24.48 10.38 -7.83
C ASN A 57 -23.92 9.32 -8.80
N GLU A 58 -24.79 8.42 -9.22
CA GLU A 58 -24.45 7.35 -10.19
C GLU A 58 -23.96 7.90 -11.54
N LYS A 59 -24.49 9.04 -12.00
CA LYS A 59 -24.04 9.65 -13.26
C LYS A 59 -22.56 10.06 -13.22
N THR A 60 -22.09 10.58 -12.07
CA THR A 60 -20.67 10.88 -11.85
C THR A 60 -19.85 9.60 -11.93
N TYR A 61 -20.28 8.54 -11.24
CA TYR A 61 -19.60 7.23 -11.28
C TYR A 61 -19.49 6.68 -12.70
N ASN A 62 -20.58 6.71 -13.47
CA ASN A 62 -20.65 6.22 -14.84
C ASN A 62 -19.80 7.01 -15.84
N THR A 63 -19.24 8.16 -15.45
CA THR A 63 -18.23 8.85 -16.28
C THR A 63 -16.81 8.30 -16.08
N TRP A 64 -16.56 7.62 -14.96
CA TRP A 64 -15.27 7.04 -14.62
C TRP A 64 -15.21 5.53 -14.87
N TYR A 65 -16.31 4.81 -14.64
CA TYR A 65 -16.37 3.35 -14.69
C TYR A 65 -17.58 2.89 -15.50
N SER A 66 -17.46 1.76 -16.20
CA SER A 66 -18.53 1.19 -17.02
C SER A 66 -19.65 0.52 -16.22
N ASP A 67 -19.29 -0.04 -15.08
CA ASP A 67 -20.15 -0.87 -14.25
C ASP A 67 -19.55 -1.00 -12.83
N PHE A 68 -20.19 -1.77 -11.96
CA PHE A 68 -19.80 -1.98 -10.56
C PHE A 68 -18.98 -3.28 -10.33
N SER A 69 -18.51 -3.95 -11.38
CA SER A 69 -17.87 -5.27 -11.26
C SER A 69 -16.56 -5.27 -10.47
N THR A 70 -15.88 -4.13 -10.40
CA THR A 70 -14.62 -3.95 -9.69
C THR A 70 -14.79 -3.41 -8.26
N VAL A 71 -16.04 -3.20 -7.81
CA VAL A 71 -16.32 -2.71 -6.46
C VAL A 71 -16.10 -3.82 -5.44
N ILE A 72 -15.23 -3.55 -4.48
CA ILE A 72 -14.88 -4.44 -3.38
C ILE A 72 -15.82 -4.17 -2.20
N THR A 73 -16.31 -5.22 -1.56
CA THR A 73 -17.04 -5.11 -0.30
C THR A 73 -16.06 -5.26 0.86
N ILE A 74 -16.04 -4.29 1.76
CA ILE A 74 -15.30 -4.33 3.04
C ILE A 74 -16.28 -4.27 4.21
N SER A 75 -15.82 -4.55 5.43
CA SER A 75 -16.68 -4.44 6.60
C SER A 75 -17.12 -2.98 6.82
N ASP A 76 -18.31 -2.79 7.41
CA ASP A 76 -18.78 -1.44 7.72
C ASP A 76 -17.88 -0.73 8.75
N ALA A 77 -17.18 -1.49 9.60
CA ALA A 77 -16.21 -0.97 10.55
C ALA A 77 -14.95 -0.43 9.84
N ASP A 78 -14.39 -1.20 8.90
CA ASP A 78 -13.24 -0.78 8.10
C ASP A 78 -13.61 0.46 7.28
N LEU A 79 -14.78 0.43 6.62
CA LEU A 79 -15.28 1.58 5.87
C LEU A 79 -15.44 2.83 6.75
N GLY A 80 -15.93 2.67 7.99
CA GLY A 80 -16.08 3.74 8.96
C GLY A 80 -14.76 4.35 9.43
N SER A 81 -13.69 3.56 9.46
CA SER A 81 -12.35 4.02 9.85
C SER A 81 -11.66 4.87 8.77
N ILE A 82 -12.05 4.72 7.51
CA ILE A 82 -11.51 5.50 6.39
C ILE A 82 -12.17 6.89 6.36
N SER A 83 -11.36 7.93 6.56
CA SER A 83 -11.82 9.32 6.51
C SER A 83 -12.25 9.75 5.11
N ILE A 84 -13.24 10.64 5.02
CA ILE A 84 -13.67 11.22 3.74
C ILE A 84 -12.64 12.27 3.27
N GLY A 85 -12.20 12.14 2.01
CA GLY A 85 -11.24 13.06 1.37
C GLY A 85 -11.89 14.17 0.55
N GLY A 86 -13.13 13.98 0.11
CA GLY A 86 -13.87 14.91 -0.72
C GLY A 86 -14.81 14.18 -1.68
N ASN A 87 -15.32 14.92 -2.66
CA ASN A 87 -16.24 14.40 -3.67
C ASN A 87 -15.54 14.20 -5.01
N VAL A 88 -15.84 13.11 -5.69
CA VAL A 88 -15.46 12.86 -7.09
C VAL A 88 -16.25 13.82 -7.99
N THR A 89 -15.56 14.41 -8.96
CA THR A 89 -16.14 15.26 -10.01
C THR A 89 -16.38 14.42 -11.26
N TYR A 90 -17.21 14.89 -12.18
CA TYR A 90 -17.37 14.26 -13.48
C TYR A 90 -16.02 14.08 -14.18
N LYS A 91 -15.80 12.94 -14.85
CA LYS A 91 -14.57 12.71 -15.59
C LYS A 91 -14.40 13.76 -16.69
N PRO A 92 -13.25 14.43 -16.75
CA PRO A 92 -12.98 15.42 -17.79
C PRO A 92 -13.24 14.90 -19.21
N GLY A 93 -13.85 15.74 -20.05
CA GLY A 93 -14.12 15.40 -21.44
C GLY A 93 -15.29 14.45 -21.72
N VAL A 94 -15.93 13.85 -20.71
CA VAL A 94 -16.98 12.82 -20.94
C VAL A 94 -18.39 13.41 -21.10
N ARG A 95 -18.78 14.35 -20.23
CA ARG A 95 -20.09 15.03 -20.25
C ARG A 95 -19.89 16.52 -20.08
N MET A 96 -20.89 17.28 -20.51
CA MET A 96 -21.09 18.64 -20.05
C MET A 96 -21.96 18.62 -18.79
N VAL A 97 -21.80 19.65 -17.95
CA VAL A 97 -22.59 19.82 -16.75
C VAL A 97 -23.19 21.21 -16.69
N LYS A 98 -24.30 21.33 -15.95
CA LYS A 98 -24.90 22.62 -15.60
C LYS A 98 -25.45 22.55 -14.18
N VAL A 99 -25.71 23.71 -13.60
CA VAL A 99 -26.56 23.83 -12.42
C VAL A 99 -27.90 24.40 -12.85
N THR A 100 -28.99 23.96 -12.23
CA THR A 100 -30.35 24.36 -12.62
C THR A 100 -30.60 25.87 -12.47
N THR A 101 -29.84 26.51 -11.58
CA THR A 101 -29.89 27.95 -11.30
C THR A 101 -29.13 28.81 -12.30
N MET A 102 -28.39 28.20 -13.25
CA MET A 102 -27.64 28.92 -14.29
C MET A 102 -28.04 28.45 -15.70
N PRO A 103 -28.06 29.37 -16.69
CA PRO A 103 -28.43 29.02 -18.07
C PRO A 103 -27.31 28.28 -18.82
N ASN A 104 -26.05 28.43 -18.39
CA ASN A 104 -24.88 27.99 -19.14
C ASN A 104 -24.55 26.51 -18.93
N ALA A 105 -24.10 25.85 -20.01
CA ALA A 105 -23.52 24.51 -19.97
C ALA A 105 -21.99 24.58 -20.01
N TYR A 106 -21.34 23.75 -19.21
CA TYR A 106 -19.89 23.75 -19.02
C TYR A 106 -19.30 22.40 -19.41
N ALA A 107 -18.23 22.43 -20.19
CA ALA A 107 -17.37 21.28 -20.34
C ALA A 107 -16.51 21.11 -19.08
N VAL A 108 -16.24 19.86 -18.69
CA VAL A 108 -15.38 19.55 -17.55
C VAL A 108 -13.97 19.27 -18.05
N ALA A 109 -13.01 20.11 -17.66
CA ALA A 109 -11.58 19.95 -17.88
C ALA A 109 -10.87 19.44 -16.61
N ALA A 110 -9.61 19.05 -16.75
CA ALA A 110 -8.77 18.47 -15.69
C ALA A 110 -8.85 19.23 -14.35
N GLY A 111 -8.89 18.48 -13.26
CA GLY A 111 -8.94 19.03 -11.90
C GLY A 111 -10.28 19.63 -11.53
N GLY A 112 -11.38 19.08 -12.09
CA GLY A 112 -12.73 19.58 -11.87
C GLY A 112 -12.96 21.02 -12.36
N THR A 113 -12.37 21.40 -13.49
CA THR A 113 -12.48 22.75 -14.04
C THR A 113 -13.68 22.88 -14.98
N LEU A 114 -14.62 23.76 -14.69
CA LEU A 114 -15.74 24.11 -15.58
C LEU A 114 -15.33 25.19 -16.56
N ARG A 115 -15.55 24.91 -17.84
CA ARG A 115 -15.29 25.85 -18.94
C ARG A 115 -16.56 26.05 -19.73
N TRP A 116 -17.05 27.29 -19.79
CA TRP A 116 -18.32 27.58 -20.44
C TRP A 116 -18.22 27.35 -21.95
N VAL A 117 -19.12 26.54 -22.50
CA VAL A 117 -19.24 26.33 -23.95
C VAL A 117 -20.20 27.39 -24.50
N LYS A 118 -19.67 28.41 -25.19
CA LYS A 118 -20.46 29.61 -25.56
C LYS A 118 -21.48 29.40 -26.69
N SER A 119 -21.42 28.30 -27.42
CA SER A 119 -22.37 28.04 -28.52
C SER A 119 -22.71 26.56 -28.72
N GLU A 120 -23.89 26.31 -29.29
CA GLU A 120 -24.33 24.98 -29.70
C GLU A 120 -23.43 24.37 -30.79
N ALA A 121 -22.85 25.21 -31.65
CA ALA A 121 -21.90 24.78 -32.67
C ALA A 121 -20.65 24.16 -32.04
N LEU A 122 -20.10 24.78 -30.99
CA LEU A 122 -18.99 24.22 -30.21
C LEU A 122 -19.40 22.94 -29.48
N ALA A 123 -20.57 22.93 -28.83
CA ALA A 123 -21.08 21.76 -28.15
C ALA A 123 -21.25 20.55 -29.09
N SER A 124 -21.82 20.78 -30.28
CA SER A 124 -21.99 19.78 -31.34
C SER A 124 -20.65 19.31 -31.91
N ALA A 125 -19.68 20.21 -32.07
CA ALA A 125 -18.34 19.87 -32.53
C ALA A 125 -17.61 18.93 -31.55
N TYR A 126 -17.81 19.12 -30.24
CA TYR A 126 -17.15 18.33 -29.19
C TYR A 126 -17.87 17.03 -28.85
N TYR A 127 -19.20 17.05 -28.79
CA TYR A 127 -20.01 15.94 -28.25
C TYR A 127 -20.98 15.34 -29.28
N GLY A 128 -20.91 15.79 -30.53
CA GLY A 128 -21.72 15.30 -31.64
C GLY A 128 -23.14 15.88 -31.67
N ALA A 129 -23.93 15.43 -32.63
CA ALA A 129 -25.28 15.94 -32.88
C ALA A 129 -26.25 15.82 -31.68
N ASN A 130 -25.99 14.87 -30.77
CA ASN A 130 -26.79 14.65 -29.56
C ASN A 130 -26.18 15.33 -28.31
N TRP A 131 -25.36 16.38 -28.48
CA TRP A 131 -24.69 17.08 -27.37
C TRP A 131 -25.66 17.52 -26.26
N ASN A 132 -26.90 17.85 -26.61
CA ASN A 132 -27.93 18.26 -25.66
C ASN A 132 -28.35 17.13 -24.70
N GLN A 133 -28.15 15.87 -25.08
CA GLN A 133 -28.32 14.70 -24.22
C GLN A 133 -27.04 14.37 -23.43
N MET A 134 -25.95 15.09 -23.69
CA MET A 134 -24.66 14.96 -23.00
C MET A 134 -24.47 16.00 -21.88
N ILE A 135 -25.55 16.72 -21.53
CA ILE A 135 -25.58 17.69 -20.42
C ILE A 135 -26.28 17.05 -19.23
N ASP A 136 -25.59 16.98 -18.10
CA ASP A 136 -26.17 16.58 -16.84
C ASP A 136 -26.34 17.76 -15.87
N ASP A 137 -27.47 17.79 -15.17
CA ASP A 137 -27.66 18.69 -14.04
C ASP A 137 -26.88 18.19 -12.82
N VAL A 138 -26.05 19.07 -12.26
CA VAL A 138 -25.35 18.88 -11.00
C VAL A 138 -26.06 19.72 -9.93
N PRO A 139 -26.51 19.12 -8.80
CA PRO A 139 -27.13 19.87 -7.71
C PRO A 139 -26.20 20.98 -7.18
N ASP A 140 -26.76 22.13 -6.81
CA ASP A 140 -26.01 23.31 -6.35
C ASP A 140 -24.99 22.98 -5.25
N ALA A 141 -25.36 22.11 -4.30
CA ALA A 141 -24.49 21.67 -3.22
C ALA A 141 -23.19 21.00 -3.72
N PHE A 142 -23.26 20.25 -4.82
CA PHE A 142 -22.11 19.57 -5.42
C PHE A 142 -21.41 20.39 -6.50
N PHE A 143 -22.03 21.46 -6.98
CA PHE A 143 -21.41 22.39 -7.93
C PHE A 143 -20.21 23.12 -7.31
N THR A 144 -20.21 23.28 -5.98
CA THR A 144 -19.09 23.82 -5.21
C THR A 144 -17.82 22.96 -5.25
N ASN A 145 -17.91 21.71 -5.70
CA ASN A 145 -16.74 20.84 -5.88
C ASN A 145 -15.90 21.19 -7.12
N TYR A 146 -16.39 22.10 -7.96
CA TYR A 146 -15.74 22.51 -9.20
C TYR A 146 -15.14 23.92 -9.10
N LYS A 147 -14.20 24.22 -9.99
CA LYS A 147 -13.62 25.56 -10.18
C LYS A 147 -13.93 26.07 -11.57
N PHE A 148 -14.05 27.37 -11.75
CA PHE A 148 -14.23 27.96 -13.08
C PHE A 148 -12.87 28.21 -13.75
N GLY A 149 -12.77 27.85 -15.02
CA GLY A 149 -11.62 28.13 -15.88
C GLY A 149 -11.98 29.11 -16.99
N ALA A 150 -11.04 29.30 -17.94
CA ALA A 150 -11.30 30.10 -19.13
C ALA A 150 -12.47 29.52 -19.93
N ASP A 151 -13.26 30.39 -20.55
CA ASP A 151 -14.35 29.99 -21.44
C ASP A 151 -13.81 29.23 -22.68
N ILE A 152 -14.74 28.66 -23.45
CA ILE A 152 -14.48 28.02 -24.73
C ILE A 152 -15.21 28.84 -25.80
N ASP A 153 -14.42 29.60 -26.55
CA ASP A 153 -14.85 30.54 -27.59
C ASP A 153 -14.52 30.01 -28.99
N ASP A 154 -13.53 29.13 -29.09
CA ASP A 154 -13.06 28.50 -30.31
C ASP A 154 -12.91 26.97 -30.15
N THR A 155 -12.93 26.23 -31.26
CA THR A 155 -12.76 24.76 -31.26
C THR A 155 -11.39 24.31 -30.78
N SER A 156 -10.38 25.18 -30.84
CA SER A 156 -9.02 24.90 -30.35
C SER A 156 -8.86 25.08 -28.84
N ASP A 157 -9.81 25.74 -28.16
CA ASP A 157 -9.71 26.01 -26.72
C ASP A 157 -9.86 24.75 -25.87
N TYR A 158 -10.50 23.71 -26.40
CA TYR A 158 -10.85 22.51 -25.66
C TYR A 158 -10.80 21.26 -26.54
N ASN A 159 -10.24 20.19 -25.98
CA ASN A 159 -10.18 18.90 -26.66
C ASN A 159 -10.74 17.82 -25.72
N PRO A 160 -12.00 17.38 -25.90
CA PRO A 160 -12.62 16.37 -25.05
C PRO A 160 -11.80 15.07 -24.96
N SER A 161 -11.24 14.63 -26.09
CA SER A 161 -10.42 13.40 -26.12
C SER A 161 -9.09 13.56 -25.37
N GLY A 162 -8.48 14.74 -25.44
CA GLY A 162 -7.27 15.07 -24.70
C GLY A 162 -7.51 15.11 -23.19
N GLU A 163 -8.62 15.70 -22.76
CA GLU A 163 -9.04 15.73 -21.36
C GLU A 163 -9.31 14.32 -20.81
N GLN A 164 -10.03 13.49 -21.57
CA GLN A 164 -10.27 12.09 -21.20
C GLN A 164 -8.97 11.28 -21.08
N ALA A 165 -8.03 11.50 -22.00
CA ALA A 165 -6.73 10.82 -22.00
C ALA A 165 -5.83 11.27 -20.84
N ALA A 166 -5.90 12.55 -20.44
CA ALA A 166 -5.16 13.08 -19.30
C ALA A 166 -5.79 12.68 -17.94
N ALA A 167 -7.10 12.45 -17.91
CA ALA A 167 -7.85 11.96 -16.75
C ALA A 167 -7.64 10.45 -16.53
N LEU A 168 -6.39 10.05 -16.28
CA LEU A 168 -5.97 8.66 -16.09
C LEU A 168 -6.69 7.99 -14.91
N SER A 169 -6.92 8.75 -13.83
CA SER A 169 -7.68 8.30 -12.66
C SER A 169 -8.21 9.45 -11.82
N ILE A 170 -9.04 9.13 -10.83
CA ILE A 170 -9.53 10.08 -9.84
C ILE A 170 -8.38 10.63 -8.99
N ASN A 171 -7.35 9.83 -8.67
CA ASN A 171 -6.14 10.35 -8.01
C ASN A 171 -5.47 11.47 -8.81
N VAL A 172 -5.35 11.31 -10.13
CA VAL A 172 -4.75 12.32 -11.01
C VAL A 172 -5.64 13.56 -11.07
N ASP A 173 -6.96 13.40 -11.25
CA ASP A 173 -7.90 14.53 -11.29
C ASP A 173 -7.93 15.30 -9.96
N LYS A 174 -7.82 14.60 -8.82
CA LYS A 174 -7.77 15.22 -7.50
C LYS A 174 -6.38 15.71 -7.09
N GLY A 175 -5.37 15.54 -7.94
CA GLY A 175 -3.99 15.94 -7.65
C GLY A 175 -3.36 15.19 -6.48
N LEU A 176 -3.85 13.99 -6.16
CA LEU A 176 -3.34 13.14 -5.09
C LEU A 176 -2.06 12.42 -5.50
N VAL A 177 -1.88 12.21 -6.81
CA VAL A 177 -0.66 11.72 -7.41
C VAL A 177 -0.28 12.63 -8.57
N THR A 178 1.02 12.85 -8.76
CA THR A 178 1.55 13.66 -9.86
C THR A 178 2.72 12.94 -10.50
N ALA A 179 2.78 12.98 -11.83
CA ALA A 179 3.87 12.38 -12.58
C ALA A 179 5.17 13.17 -12.33
N ARG A 180 6.25 12.46 -12.03
CA ARG A 180 7.61 13.00 -12.16
C ARG A 180 8.19 12.60 -13.52
N ALA A 181 9.22 13.31 -13.97
CA ALA A 181 9.89 13.01 -15.23
C ALA A 181 10.38 11.54 -15.24
N GLY A 182 10.06 10.82 -16.33
CA GLY A 182 10.44 9.41 -16.51
C GLY A 182 9.54 8.40 -15.79
N GLN A 183 8.47 8.83 -15.11
CA GLN A 183 7.53 7.91 -14.47
C GLN A 183 6.40 7.48 -15.41
N THR A 184 5.97 6.23 -15.26
CA THR A 184 4.83 5.65 -15.97
C THR A 184 3.66 5.48 -15.00
N PHE A 185 2.44 5.78 -15.46
CA PHE A 185 1.24 5.51 -14.69
C PHE A 185 0.88 4.02 -14.75
N TYR A 186 0.57 3.45 -13.60
CA TYR A 186 0.14 2.08 -13.47
C TYR A 186 -1.21 2.02 -12.74
N PRO A 187 -2.20 1.28 -13.26
CA PRO A 187 -3.45 1.04 -12.55
C PRO A 187 -3.19 0.15 -11.32
N ALA A 188 -4.09 0.24 -10.35
CA ALA A 188 -4.10 -0.69 -9.22
C ALA A 188 -4.18 -2.14 -9.73
N LEU A 189 -3.36 -3.01 -9.14
CA LEU A 189 -3.45 -4.45 -9.30
C LEU A 189 -3.82 -5.02 -7.94
N LYS A 190 -5.03 -5.54 -7.81
CA LYS A 190 -5.42 -6.22 -6.58
C LYS A 190 -5.23 -7.71 -6.76
N GLN A 191 -4.26 -8.25 -6.02
CA GLN A 191 -4.17 -9.67 -5.70
C GLN A 191 -4.19 -10.58 -6.93
N GLU A 192 -3.21 -10.40 -7.81
CA GLU A 192 -2.98 -11.32 -8.91
C GLU A 192 -2.16 -12.51 -8.44
N VAL A 193 -2.61 -13.73 -8.77
CA VAL A 193 -1.77 -14.92 -8.63
C VAL A 193 -0.78 -14.93 -9.79
N VAL A 194 0.49 -14.70 -9.48
CA VAL A 194 1.57 -14.69 -10.46
C VAL A 194 2.41 -15.96 -10.34
N TYR A 195 3.11 -16.28 -11.42
CA TYR A 195 4.01 -17.43 -11.50
C TYR A 195 5.45 -16.96 -11.66
N PHE A 196 6.38 -17.60 -10.96
CA PHE A 196 7.81 -17.29 -11.06
C PHE A 196 8.65 -18.56 -10.94
N GLN A 197 9.90 -18.50 -11.42
CA GLN A 197 10.82 -19.64 -11.42
C GLN A 197 11.73 -19.60 -10.20
N GLY A 198 11.79 -20.69 -9.42
CA GLY A 198 12.67 -20.83 -8.25
C GLY A 198 13.15 -22.26 -8.06
N GLY A 199 14.47 -22.47 -7.94
CA GLY A 199 15.04 -23.82 -7.72
C GLY A 199 14.67 -24.88 -8.77
N GLY A 200 14.40 -24.47 -10.02
CA GLY A 200 13.93 -25.36 -11.09
C GLY A 200 12.43 -25.70 -11.02
N LEU A 201 11.68 -25.03 -10.14
CA LEU A 201 10.22 -25.16 -9.99
C LEU A 201 9.52 -23.91 -10.52
N THR A 202 8.28 -24.08 -10.97
CA THR A 202 7.34 -22.98 -11.14
C THR A 202 6.57 -22.79 -9.83
N LEU A 203 6.82 -21.69 -9.15
CA LEU A 203 6.14 -21.29 -7.91
C LEU A 203 5.06 -20.26 -8.21
N THR A 204 4.16 -20.07 -7.25
CA THR A 204 3.10 -19.06 -7.32
C THR A 204 3.25 -18.04 -6.20
N GLY A 205 2.61 -16.88 -6.33
CA GLY A 205 2.55 -15.89 -5.27
C GLY A 205 1.44 -14.87 -5.51
N HIS A 206 1.11 -14.11 -4.48
CA HIS A 206 0.16 -13.00 -4.59
C HIS A 206 0.94 -11.71 -4.85
N LEU A 207 0.55 -10.98 -5.90
CA LEU A 207 1.13 -9.68 -6.26
C LEU A 207 0.06 -8.59 -6.19
N CYS A 208 0.37 -7.51 -5.47
CA CYS A 208 -0.52 -6.38 -5.25
C CYS A 208 0.25 -5.08 -5.53
N ARG A 209 -0.38 -4.15 -6.25
CA ARG A 209 0.22 -2.87 -6.62
C ARG A 209 -0.81 -1.75 -6.46
N PRO A 210 -0.46 -0.60 -5.84
CA PRO A 210 -1.33 0.57 -5.80
C PRO A 210 -1.47 1.20 -7.19
N GLU A 211 -2.53 1.97 -7.40
CA GLU A 211 -2.57 2.90 -8.52
C GLU A 211 -1.59 4.06 -8.30
N GLY A 212 -0.84 4.45 -9.34
CA GLY A 212 -0.01 5.64 -9.29
C GLY A 212 1.12 5.65 -10.31
N PHE A 213 2.04 6.61 -10.14
CA PHE A 213 3.22 6.73 -10.98
C PHE A 213 4.41 5.97 -10.37
N GLY A 214 4.85 4.91 -11.06
CA GLY A 214 6.01 4.10 -10.66
C GLY A 214 7.35 4.72 -11.08
N PRO A 215 8.49 4.12 -10.70
CA PRO A 215 8.60 2.88 -9.93
C PRO A 215 8.25 3.06 -8.43
N PHE A 216 7.65 2.02 -7.84
CA PHE A 216 7.15 1.97 -6.48
C PHE A 216 8.17 1.31 -5.54
N ARG A 217 8.14 1.71 -4.25
CA ARG A 217 8.74 0.90 -3.17
C ARG A 217 8.09 -0.48 -3.18
N ALA A 218 8.79 -1.50 -2.70
CA ALA A 218 8.21 -2.83 -2.68
C ALA A 218 8.61 -3.65 -1.46
N VAL A 219 7.78 -4.62 -1.08
CA VAL A 219 7.99 -5.48 0.08
C VAL A 219 7.70 -6.93 -0.28
N ILE A 220 8.62 -7.81 0.08
CA ILE A 220 8.46 -9.27 -0.05
C ILE A 220 8.03 -9.84 1.30
N TYR A 221 6.95 -10.63 1.33
CA TYR A 221 6.47 -11.32 2.53
C TYR A 221 6.76 -12.82 2.49
N ASN A 222 7.55 -13.28 3.46
CA ASN A 222 7.83 -14.67 3.71
C ASN A 222 6.81 -15.24 4.69
N HIS A 223 5.86 -16.03 4.18
CA HIS A 223 4.86 -16.72 5.00
C HIS A 223 5.48 -17.71 6.00
N GLY A 224 4.74 -18.10 7.04
CA GLY A 224 5.13 -19.17 7.96
C GLY A 224 4.72 -20.56 7.49
N GLY A 225 4.71 -21.54 8.40
CA GLY A 225 4.20 -22.88 8.10
C GLY A 225 5.27 -23.91 7.71
N LEU A 226 4.81 -25.13 7.42
CA LEU A 226 5.63 -26.32 7.24
C LEU A 226 4.92 -27.27 6.26
N GLY A 227 5.64 -27.77 5.26
CA GLY A 227 5.05 -28.70 4.31
C GLY A 227 3.94 -28.02 3.51
N THR A 228 2.74 -28.60 3.52
CA THR A 228 1.53 -28.02 2.90
C THR A 228 0.78 -27.05 3.82
N SER A 229 1.16 -26.93 5.08
CA SER A 229 0.54 -25.97 6.01
C SER A 229 1.08 -24.58 5.75
N LEU A 230 0.17 -23.65 5.46
CA LEU A 230 0.46 -22.23 5.26
C LEU A 230 0.24 -21.46 6.57
N GLY A 231 1.26 -20.75 7.03
CA GLY A 231 1.17 -19.88 8.22
C GLY A 231 1.17 -18.41 7.82
N GLY A 232 0.42 -17.59 8.56
CA GLY A 232 0.26 -16.18 8.26
C GLY A 232 -0.76 -15.91 7.15
N ASP A 233 -0.83 -14.65 6.72
CA ASP A 233 -1.82 -14.19 5.72
C ASP A 233 -1.14 -13.62 4.46
N PRO A 234 -0.70 -14.46 3.50
CA PRO A 234 -0.04 -13.99 2.28
C PRO A 234 -0.89 -13.00 1.48
N GLU A 235 -2.18 -13.26 1.38
CA GLU A 235 -3.13 -12.47 0.59
C GLU A 235 -3.40 -11.11 1.24
N GLY A 236 -3.75 -11.11 2.53
CA GLY A 236 -3.96 -9.90 3.30
C GLY A 236 -2.68 -9.08 3.44
N THR A 237 -1.51 -9.71 3.62
CA THR A 237 -0.23 -8.98 3.69
C THR A 237 0.12 -8.31 2.37
N CYS A 238 -0.11 -8.99 1.24
CA CYS A 238 0.07 -8.41 -0.09
C CYS A 238 -0.78 -7.14 -0.26
N SER A 239 -2.07 -7.24 0.08
CA SER A 239 -3.02 -6.12 0.01
C SER A 239 -2.64 -5.01 0.99
N ALA A 240 -2.29 -5.34 2.23
CA ALA A 240 -1.94 -4.39 3.27
C ALA A 240 -0.66 -3.61 2.95
N VAL A 241 0.31 -4.21 2.23
CA VAL A 241 1.46 -3.49 1.68
C VAL A 241 1.03 -2.54 0.53
N ALA A 242 0.13 -2.98 -0.34
CA ALA A 242 -0.41 -2.13 -1.41
C ALA A 242 -1.20 -0.94 -0.87
N ASP A 243 -1.88 -1.11 0.27
CA ASP A 243 -2.55 -0.03 0.99
C ASP A 243 -1.56 1.06 1.43
N LEU A 244 -0.28 0.73 1.67
CA LEU A 244 0.78 1.71 1.98
C LEU A 244 1.29 2.49 0.75
N GLY A 245 0.82 2.15 -0.45
CA GLY A 245 1.35 2.67 -1.70
C GLY A 245 2.62 1.95 -2.19
N PHE A 246 2.89 0.74 -1.72
CA PHE A 246 4.04 -0.08 -2.13
C PHE A 246 3.59 -1.31 -2.93
N VAL A 247 4.47 -1.91 -3.72
CA VAL A 247 4.18 -3.23 -4.31
C VAL A 247 4.36 -4.30 -3.24
N GLY A 248 3.29 -5.04 -2.95
CA GLY A 248 3.32 -6.20 -2.06
C GLY A 248 3.48 -7.48 -2.86
N PHE A 249 4.44 -8.32 -2.48
CA PHE A 249 4.59 -9.65 -3.06
C PHE A 249 4.74 -10.72 -1.98
N SER A 250 3.80 -11.66 -1.98
CA SER A 250 3.78 -12.79 -1.05
C SER A 250 4.02 -14.09 -1.83
N PRO A 251 5.28 -14.47 -2.09
CA PRO A 251 5.61 -15.73 -2.76
C PRO A 251 5.17 -16.93 -1.91
N LEU A 252 4.53 -17.92 -2.53
CA LEU A 252 4.26 -19.22 -1.93
C LEU A 252 5.44 -20.15 -2.24
N ARG A 253 6.22 -20.45 -1.20
CA ARG A 253 7.43 -21.28 -1.32
C ARG A 253 7.06 -22.74 -1.59
N ARG A 254 8.05 -23.54 -1.98
CA ARG A 254 7.87 -25.00 -2.12
C ARG A 254 7.31 -25.63 -0.84
N THR A 255 6.47 -26.64 -0.99
CA THR A 255 5.74 -27.28 0.12
C THR A 255 6.54 -28.39 0.81
N THR A 256 7.87 -28.33 0.79
CA THR A 256 8.73 -29.29 1.50
C THR A 256 8.77 -28.97 2.99
N MET A 257 8.86 -30.01 3.84
CA MET A 257 9.05 -29.82 5.29
C MET A 257 10.47 -29.34 5.63
N SER A 258 11.47 -29.85 4.90
CA SER A 258 12.86 -29.36 5.02
C SER A 258 12.98 -27.93 4.52
N LEU A 259 13.83 -27.13 5.18
CA LEU A 259 14.23 -25.79 4.75
C LEU A 259 15.13 -25.80 3.50
N ALA A 260 15.65 -26.96 3.10
CA ALA A 260 16.51 -27.07 1.94
C ALA A 260 15.86 -26.45 0.68
N GLY A 261 16.51 -25.41 0.15
CA GLY A 261 16.09 -24.63 -1.00
C GLY A 261 14.93 -23.66 -0.77
N HIS A 262 14.43 -23.49 0.46
CA HIS A 262 13.45 -22.44 0.76
C HIS A 262 14.06 -21.04 0.60
N ILE A 263 15.33 -20.86 0.95
CA ILE A 263 16.04 -19.59 0.73
C ILE A 263 16.21 -19.29 -0.77
N ASP A 264 16.41 -20.31 -1.62
CA ASP A 264 16.44 -20.14 -3.08
C ASP A 264 15.10 -19.62 -3.61
N ASP A 265 13.98 -20.05 -3.02
CA ASP A 265 12.64 -19.55 -3.38
C ASP A 265 12.47 -18.08 -2.97
N VAL A 266 13.05 -17.66 -1.84
CA VAL A 266 13.09 -16.24 -1.41
C VAL A 266 13.92 -15.40 -2.39
N TYR A 267 15.07 -15.90 -2.84
CA TYR A 267 15.92 -15.20 -3.82
C TYR A 267 15.33 -15.18 -5.23
N ALA A 268 14.60 -16.22 -5.61
CA ALA A 268 13.80 -16.24 -6.82
C ALA A 268 12.69 -15.17 -6.77
N ALA A 269 12.02 -15.02 -5.63
CA ALA A 269 11.03 -13.97 -5.41
C ALA A 269 11.65 -12.56 -5.48
N LEU A 270 12.82 -12.36 -4.89
CA LEU A 270 13.59 -11.11 -5.01
C LEU A 270 13.93 -10.79 -6.47
N THR A 271 14.38 -11.78 -7.22
CA THR A 271 14.73 -11.63 -8.64
C THR A 271 13.50 -11.31 -9.49
N PHE A 272 12.39 -12.00 -9.25
CA PHE A 272 11.11 -11.72 -9.90
C PHE A 272 10.70 -10.26 -9.69
N MET A 273 10.73 -9.79 -8.43
CA MET A 273 10.36 -8.42 -8.09
C MET A 273 11.25 -7.37 -8.75
N LYS A 274 12.56 -7.58 -8.79
CA LYS A 274 13.51 -6.66 -9.44
C LYS A 274 13.34 -6.55 -10.96
N ASN A 275 12.71 -7.52 -11.59
CA ASN A 275 12.43 -7.52 -13.03
C ASN A 275 11.12 -6.82 -13.40
N LEU A 276 10.32 -6.38 -12.42
CA LEU A 276 9.11 -5.61 -12.68
C LEU A 276 9.48 -4.14 -12.91
N GLU A 277 9.17 -3.60 -14.10
CA GLU A 277 9.53 -2.21 -14.49
C GLU A 277 8.98 -1.14 -13.54
N TYR A 278 7.92 -1.47 -12.81
CA TYR A 278 7.28 -0.59 -11.83
C TYR A 278 7.81 -0.77 -10.41
N VAL A 279 8.83 -1.60 -10.16
CA VAL A 279 9.47 -1.75 -8.85
C VAL A 279 10.77 -0.97 -8.81
N ASP A 280 10.98 -0.22 -7.72
CA ASP A 280 12.24 0.43 -7.42
C ASP A 280 13.14 -0.53 -6.61
N ASP A 281 14.15 -1.08 -7.27
CA ASP A 281 15.05 -2.06 -6.69
C ASP A 281 15.97 -1.50 -5.58
N ASN A 282 16.00 -0.17 -5.40
CA ASN A 282 16.72 0.49 -4.32
C ASN A 282 15.88 0.69 -3.05
N ARG A 283 14.57 0.42 -3.11
CA ARG A 283 13.61 0.60 -2.00
C ARG A 283 12.80 -0.68 -1.76
N LEU A 284 13.53 -1.76 -1.48
CA LEU A 284 12.99 -3.09 -1.19
C LEU A 284 12.97 -3.37 0.31
N GLY A 285 11.83 -3.78 0.84
CA GLY A 285 11.68 -4.35 2.17
C GLY A 285 11.51 -5.87 2.13
N ILE A 286 11.83 -6.54 3.22
CA ILE A 286 11.52 -7.96 3.43
C ILE A 286 10.89 -8.15 4.80
N ILE A 287 9.78 -8.87 4.84
CA ILE A 287 9.04 -9.15 6.06
C ILE A 287 8.74 -10.64 6.14
N GLY A 288 8.63 -11.22 7.34
CA GLY A 288 8.30 -12.63 7.44
C GLY A 288 7.84 -13.09 8.81
N PHE A 289 7.02 -14.14 8.81
CA PHE A 289 6.40 -14.72 10.00
C PHE A 289 6.86 -16.17 10.25
N SER A 290 7.14 -16.54 11.51
CA SER A 290 7.45 -17.92 11.91
C SER A 290 8.65 -18.47 11.12
N ARG A 291 8.49 -19.59 10.41
CA ARG A 291 9.50 -20.08 9.46
C ARG A 291 9.94 -19.03 8.44
N GLY A 292 9.02 -18.20 7.96
CA GLY A 292 9.34 -17.08 7.08
C GLY A 292 10.14 -15.99 7.78
N GLY A 293 9.98 -15.81 9.09
CA GLY A 293 10.82 -14.92 9.91
C GLY A 293 12.26 -15.42 10.01
N LEU A 294 12.47 -16.72 10.15
CA LEU A 294 13.80 -17.36 10.05
C LEU A 294 14.45 -17.09 8.69
N LEU A 295 13.73 -17.38 7.59
CA LEU A 295 14.22 -17.14 6.22
C LEU A 295 14.48 -15.66 5.94
N THR A 296 13.72 -14.76 6.58
CA THR A 296 13.93 -13.32 6.51
C THR A 296 15.24 -12.93 7.20
N LEU A 297 15.54 -13.51 8.36
CA LEU A 297 16.82 -13.30 9.05
C LEU A 297 18.00 -13.81 8.20
N GLU A 298 17.89 -15.04 7.68
CA GLU A 298 18.87 -15.63 6.76
C GLU A 298 19.14 -14.70 5.57
N ALA A 299 18.09 -14.32 4.83
CA ALA A 299 18.20 -13.43 3.68
C ALA A 299 18.82 -12.07 4.05
N ALA A 300 18.46 -11.50 5.20
CA ALA A 300 19.02 -10.24 5.69
C ALA A 300 20.51 -10.34 6.03
N THR A 301 21.01 -11.50 6.43
CA THR A 301 22.45 -11.71 6.71
C THR A 301 23.27 -11.99 5.45
N GLU A 302 22.63 -12.32 4.33
CA GLU A 302 23.29 -12.68 3.07
C GLU A 302 23.13 -11.64 1.95
N ARG A 303 22.14 -10.75 2.07
CA ARG A 303 21.78 -9.75 1.06
C ARG A 303 21.80 -8.34 1.64
N THR A 304 22.24 -7.40 0.81
CA THR A 304 22.29 -5.96 1.14
C THR A 304 21.23 -5.13 0.41
N ASP A 305 20.40 -5.82 -0.39
CA ASP A 305 19.38 -5.22 -1.24
C ASP A 305 18.23 -4.62 -0.42
N PHE A 306 17.93 -5.21 0.74
CA PHE A 306 16.82 -4.80 1.60
C PHE A 306 17.16 -3.53 2.39
N LYS A 307 16.19 -2.62 2.50
CA LYS A 307 16.29 -1.34 3.21
C LYS A 307 15.42 -1.29 4.48
N ALA A 308 14.53 -2.25 4.65
CA ALA A 308 13.73 -2.45 5.85
C ALA A 308 13.48 -3.94 6.07
N ILE A 309 13.67 -4.43 7.29
CA ILE A 309 13.52 -5.85 7.64
C ILE A 309 12.52 -5.98 8.79
N VAL A 310 11.49 -6.82 8.65
CA VAL A 310 10.52 -7.10 9.72
C VAL A 310 10.45 -8.60 9.99
N MET A 311 10.62 -9.00 11.25
CA MET A 311 10.47 -10.39 11.67
C MET A 311 9.37 -10.52 12.72
N MET A 312 8.36 -11.32 12.40
CA MET A 312 7.24 -11.65 13.28
C MET A 312 7.42 -13.07 13.80
N ALA A 313 7.57 -13.22 15.11
CA ALA A 313 7.72 -14.51 15.80
C ALA A 313 8.60 -15.52 15.04
N PRO A 314 9.87 -15.19 14.69
CA PRO A 314 10.72 -16.05 13.87
C PRO A 314 10.93 -17.42 14.53
N ALA A 315 10.81 -18.49 13.75
CA ALA A 315 10.91 -19.87 14.24
C ALA A 315 12.38 -20.31 14.46
N PRO A 316 12.66 -21.27 15.36
CA PRO A 316 14.02 -21.73 15.62
C PRO A 316 14.67 -22.50 14.46
N GLY A 317 13.87 -23.10 13.58
CA GLY A 317 14.36 -24.05 12.57
C GLY A 317 14.70 -25.43 13.17
N GLY A 318 15.26 -26.33 12.36
CA GLY A 318 15.67 -27.66 12.85
C GLY A 318 17.02 -27.58 13.57
N ASN A 319 17.12 -28.12 14.79
CA ASN A 319 18.33 -28.00 15.63
C ASN A 319 18.78 -26.53 15.86
N ASP A 320 17.82 -25.63 16.12
CA ASP A 320 18.07 -24.21 16.39
C ASP A 320 18.91 -23.51 15.30
N GLU A 321 18.63 -23.84 14.03
CA GLU A 321 19.26 -23.26 12.84
C GLU A 321 19.30 -21.72 12.86
N ILE A 322 18.31 -21.09 13.50
CA ILE A 322 18.28 -19.62 13.68
C ILE A 322 19.52 -19.06 14.37
N ASP A 323 20.14 -19.81 15.29
CA ASP A 323 21.31 -19.36 16.06
C ASP A 323 22.50 -19.07 15.14
N THR A 324 22.60 -19.81 14.03
CA THR A 324 23.63 -19.60 13.01
C THR A 324 23.51 -18.21 12.38
N TYR A 325 22.28 -17.72 12.18
CA TYR A 325 22.02 -16.40 11.59
C TYR A 325 22.04 -15.29 12.64
N ILE A 326 21.66 -15.58 13.89
CA ILE A 326 21.83 -14.65 15.03
C ILE A 326 23.31 -14.27 15.18
N GLN A 327 24.24 -15.21 15.02
CA GLN A 327 25.68 -14.93 15.05
C GLN A 327 26.16 -14.05 13.89
N GLN A 328 25.36 -13.92 12.83
CA GLN A 328 25.72 -13.21 11.59
C GLN A 328 25.02 -11.86 11.44
N VAL A 329 24.21 -11.43 12.40
CA VAL A 329 23.47 -10.16 12.35
C VAL A 329 24.35 -8.92 12.12
N GLY A 330 25.66 -9.01 12.42
CA GLY A 330 26.64 -7.99 12.07
C GLY A 330 26.70 -7.65 10.57
N LYS A 331 26.27 -8.56 9.70
CA LYS A 331 26.20 -8.37 8.24
C LYS A 331 24.98 -7.54 7.79
N ILE A 332 23.93 -7.44 8.60
CA ILE A 332 22.70 -6.72 8.27
C ILE A 332 22.99 -5.23 8.10
N ASN A 333 22.51 -4.62 7.02
CA ASN A 333 22.78 -3.22 6.65
C ASN A 333 21.52 -2.34 6.57
N ALA A 334 20.42 -2.81 7.15
CA ALA A 334 19.15 -2.10 7.19
C ALA A 334 18.55 -2.13 8.60
N PRO A 335 17.69 -1.17 8.95
CA PRO A 335 16.92 -1.19 10.19
C PRO A 335 16.07 -2.46 10.29
N VAL A 336 15.88 -2.93 11.53
CA VAL A 336 15.13 -4.15 11.83
C VAL A 336 13.96 -3.86 12.78
N LEU A 337 12.79 -4.42 12.47
CA LEU A 337 11.64 -4.48 13.38
C LEU A 337 11.42 -5.94 13.81
N LEU A 338 11.30 -6.16 15.12
CA LEU A 338 10.96 -7.45 15.70
C LEU A 338 9.59 -7.38 16.39
N GLN A 339 8.74 -8.37 16.14
CA GLN A 339 7.37 -8.42 16.66
C GLN A 339 7.07 -9.81 17.22
N VAL A 340 6.49 -9.87 18.43
CA VAL A 340 6.04 -11.13 19.05
C VAL A 340 4.96 -10.85 20.09
N SER A 341 4.04 -11.79 20.31
CA SER A 341 3.11 -11.71 21.46
C SER A 341 3.72 -12.37 22.70
N SER A 342 3.46 -11.82 23.89
CA SER A 342 4.09 -12.26 25.14
C SER A 342 3.73 -13.69 25.56
N ASN A 343 2.65 -14.28 25.03
CA ASN A 343 2.26 -15.67 25.25
C ASN A 343 2.59 -16.60 24.08
N ASP A 344 3.43 -16.18 23.13
CA ASP A 344 3.92 -17.04 22.04
C ASP A 344 5.04 -17.97 22.53
N THR A 345 4.65 -18.98 23.31
CA THR A 345 5.57 -19.95 23.95
C THR A 345 5.16 -21.40 23.73
N VAL A 346 4.15 -21.68 22.90
CA VAL A 346 3.53 -23.01 22.78
C VAL A 346 4.33 -23.93 21.84
N GLN A 347 4.60 -23.48 20.62
CA GLN A 347 5.33 -24.28 19.62
C GLN A 347 6.84 -24.23 19.84
N ALA A 348 7.32 -23.05 20.21
CA ALA A 348 8.67 -22.73 20.65
C ALA A 348 8.58 -21.50 21.55
N ASN A 349 9.65 -21.15 22.25
CA ASN A 349 9.70 -19.88 22.97
C ASN A 349 10.08 -18.74 22.00
N HIS A 350 9.14 -18.31 21.16
CA HIS A 350 9.38 -17.24 20.17
C HIS A 350 9.73 -15.91 20.85
N VAL A 351 9.26 -15.68 22.08
CA VAL A 351 9.64 -14.53 22.90
C VAL A 351 11.14 -14.55 23.20
N ALA A 352 11.70 -15.70 23.59
CA ALA A 352 13.14 -15.86 23.81
C ALA A 352 13.92 -15.60 22.52
N ILE A 353 13.51 -16.22 21.40
CA ILE A 353 14.18 -16.04 20.10
C ILE A 353 14.22 -14.56 19.69
N VAL A 354 13.10 -13.83 19.83
CA VAL A 354 13.08 -12.39 19.53
C VAL A 354 14.00 -11.59 20.46
N ASN A 355 14.10 -11.97 21.73
CA ASN A 355 15.03 -11.34 22.67
C ASN A 355 16.50 -11.61 22.32
N ASP A 356 16.81 -12.80 21.83
CA ASP A 356 18.17 -13.19 21.43
C ASP A 356 18.60 -12.45 20.16
N ILE A 357 17.73 -12.40 19.14
CA ILE A 357 17.96 -11.60 17.92
C ILE A 357 18.14 -10.11 18.27
N HIS A 358 17.26 -9.56 19.11
CA HIS A 358 17.34 -8.16 19.55
C HIS A 358 18.67 -7.86 20.26
N SER A 359 19.08 -8.73 21.18
CA SER A 359 20.33 -8.56 21.93
C SER A 359 21.56 -8.66 21.02
N ALA A 360 21.56 -9.59 20.06
CA ALA A 360 22.64 -9.72 19.09
C ALA A 360 22.73 -8.50 18.15
N LEU A 361 21.59 -7.98 17.67
CA LEU A 361 21.53 -6.77 16.84
C LEU A 361 22.07 -5.54 17.60
N LEU A 362 21.65 -5.35 18.84
CA LEU A 362 22.17 -4.26 19.69
C LEU A 362 23.67 -4.39 19.94
N ALA A 363 24.16 -5.60 20.25
CA ALA A 363 25.58 -5.87 20.45
C ALA A 363 26.41 -5.61 19.18
N ALA A 364 25.82 -5.83 18.00
CA ALA A 364 26.41 -5.52 16.71
C ALA A 364 26.24 -4.05 16.26
N GLY A 365 25.67 -3.18 17.11
CA GLY A 365 25.45 -1.76 16.81
C GLY A 365 24.42 -1.51 15.71
N LYS A 366 23.44 -2.40 15.53
CA LYS A 366 22.39 -2.27 14.50
C LYS A 366 21.20 -1.50 15.03
N GLU A 367 20.51 -0.81 14.10
CA GLU A 367 19.23 -0.17 14.38
C GLU A 367 18.14 -1.24 14.48
N VAL A 368 17.56 -1.39 15.66
CA VAL A 368 16.51 -2.37 15.90
C VAL A 368 15.42 -1.81 16.80
N THR A 369 14.17 -2.04 16.42
CA THR A 369 12.97 -1.79 17.21
C THR A 369 12.32 -3.14 17.55
N ARG A 370 11.82 -3.30 18.77
CA ARG A 370 11.15 -4.53 19.21
C ARG A 370 9.83 -4.22 19.91
N PHE A 371 8.76 -4.88 19.45
CA PHE A 371 7.47 -4.93 20.15
C PHE A 371 7.21 -6.31 20.72
N ILE A 372 6.90 -6.34 22.01
CA ILE A 372 6.34 -7.51 22.70
C ILE A 372 4.89 -7.14 23.03
N TYR A 373 3.95 -7.68 22.27
CA TYR A 373 2.52 -7.42 22.43
C TYR A 373 1.95 -8.16 23.63
N PRO A 374 0.83 -7.69 24.21
CA PRO A 374 0.08 -8.47 25.20
C PRO A 374 -0.32 -9.86 24.69
N PRO A 375 -0.75 -10.77 25.58
CA PRO A 375 -1.21 -12.09 25.19
C PRO A 375 -2.31 -12.04 24.13
N TYR A 376 -2.18 -12.86 23.09
CA TYR A 376 -3.20 -13.04 22.07
C TYR A 376 -3.84 -14.43 22.21
N GLY A 377 -5.15 -14.46 22.44
CA GLY A 377 -5.90 -15.70 22.68
C GLY A 377 -5.21 -16.62 23.69
N ASN A 378 -5.14 -17.91 23.37
CA ASN A 378 -4.42 -18.92 24.16
C ASN A 378 -2.98 -19.16 23.69
N ASP A 379 -2.66 -18.75 22.45
CA ASP A 379 -1.34 -18.91 21.85
C ASP A 379 -1.03 -17.68 21.01
N GLY A 380 -0.01 -16.95 21.43
CA GLY A 380 0.42 -15.69 20.82
C GLY A 380 0.83 -15.83 19.36
N HIS A 381 1.20 -17.02 18.92
CA HIS A 381 1.61 -17.29 17.55
C HIS A 381 0.50 -16.97 16.53
N TYR A 382 -0.78 -17.15 16.93
CA TYR A 382 -1.94 -16.89 16.07
C TYR A 382 -2.19 -15.41 15.81
N MET A 383 -1.51 -14.50 16.51
CA MET A 383 -1.64 -13.06 16.29
C MET A 383 -1.30 -12.66 14.85
N PHE A 384 -0.38 -13.38 14.20
CA PHE A 384 0.14 -13.06 12.88
C PHE A 384 -0.51 -13.88 11.75
N PHE A 385 -1.57 -14.65 12.05
CA PHE A 385 -2.31 -15.42 11.03
C PHE A 385 -3.26 -14.60 10.18
N GLU A 386 -3.54 -13.37 10.59
CA GLU A 386 -4.35 -12.38 9.85
C GLU A 386 -3.69 -11.00 10.03
N ILE A 387 -4.03 -10.05 9.17
CA ILE A 387 -3.66 -8.64 9.39
C ILE A 387 -4.49 -8.09 10.56
N GLY A 388 -3.82 -7.75 11.66
CA GLY A 388 -4.44 -7.24 12.88
C GLY A 388 -3.76 -6.00 13.44
N ASP A 389 -4.02 -5.69 14.71
CA ASP A 389 -3.56 -4.45 15.37
C ASP A 389 -2.04 -4.24 15.35
N TYR A 390 -1.24 -5.32 15.25
CA TYR A 390 0.22 -5.24 15.14
C TYR A 390 0.68 -4.55 13.84
N TRP A 391 -0.15 -4.59 12.79
CA TRP A 391 0.22 -4.12 11.46
C TRP A 391 0.49 -2.63 11.42
N LYS A 392 -0.12 -1.85 12.32
CA LYS A 392 0.16 -0.40 12.42
C LYS A 392 1.65 -0.12 12.63
N ASP A 393 2.32 -0.93 13.44
CA ASP A 393 3.74 -0.76 13.77
C ASP A 393 4.60 -1.20 12.57
N THR A 394 4.20 -2.27 11.88
CA THR A 394 4.82 -2.73 10.63
C THR A 394 4.70 -1.67 9.53
N ALA A 395 3.51 -1.10 9.35
CA ALA A 395 3.21 -0.07 8.37
C ALA A 395 4.00 1.21 8.63
N GLU A 396 4.05 1.68 9.88
CA GLU A 396 4.84 2.85 10.28
C GLU A 396 6.33 2.62 10.01
N PHE A 397 6.85 1.45 10.38
CA PHE A 397 8.24 1.09 10.16
C PHE A 397 8.59 1.02 8.67
N LEU A 398 7.80 0.32 7.85
CA LEU A 398 8.03 0.23 6.40
C LEU A 398 7.95 1.61 5.73
N THR A 399 6.99 2.45 6.14
CA THR A 399 6.82 3.80 5.57
C THR A 399 7.98 4.73 5.89
N SER A 400 8.62 4.54 7.05
CA SER A 400 9.73 5.37 7.49
C SER A 400 11.08 4.97 6.89
N ASN A 401 11.23 3.69 6.49
CA ASN A 401 12.51 3.12 6.08
C ASN A 401 12.62 2.77 4.59
N LEU A 402 11.51 2.80 3.85
CA LEU A 402 11.45 2.73 2.38
C LEU A 402 11.06 4.10 1.85
#